data_AF-A0A4W5PK67-F1
#
_entry.id   AF-A0A4W5PK67-F1
#
_cell.length_a   1.000
_cell.length_b   1.000
_cell.length_c   1.000
_cell.angle_alpha   90.00
_cell.angle_beta   90.00
_cell.angle_gamma   90.00
#
_symmetry.space_group_name_H-M   'P 1'
#
loop_
_entity.id
_entity.type
_entity.pdbx_description
1 polymer ?
#
loop_
_entity_poly.entity_id
_entity_poly.type
_entity_poly.pdbx_seq_one_letter_code
_entity_poly.pdbx_strand_id
1 'polypeptide(L)'
;PPPPSGGLGQLGVGLAKRLRKRFGNNNVILSDIRKPPSHVFHSGPFIYSDILDYKNLREIVVNNRITWLVHYSALLSAVGEANVSLARDVNITGLHNILDIAAEHGLRLFVPSTIGAFGPTSPRNPTPDLCVQRPRTIYGVSKVHAELMGEVTRSDCSSNIAW
;
A
#
# COMPACT_ATOMS: atom_id res chain seq x y z
N PRO A 1 13.44 15.12 6.47
CA PRO A 1 12.55 13.97 6.76
C PRO A 1 11.98 13.45 5.44
N PRO A 2 11.88 12.13 5.22
CA PRO A 2 11.29 11.60 3.99
C PRO A 2 9.82 12.07 3.87
N PRO A 3 9.33 12.31 2.64
CA PRO A 3 7.95 12.71 2.42
C PRO A 3 6.99 11.66 3.01
N PRO A 4 5.83 12.09 3.52
CA PRO A 4 4.84 11.18 4.09
C PRO A 4 4.38 10.11 3.10
N SER A 5 4.54 8.83 3.46
CA SER A 5 3.89 7.66 2.83
C SER A 5 2.86 7.05 3.78
N GLY A 6 2.09 6.04 3.36
CA GLY A 6 1.07 5.41 4.21
C GLY A 6 -0.23 6.24 4.34
N GLY A 7 -0.98 6.03 5.43
CA GLY A 7 -2.26 6.71 5.67
C GLY A 7 -2.12 8.22 5.85
N LEU A 8 -0.98 8.70 6.34
CA LEU A 8 -0.69 10.13 6.47
C LEU A 8 0.02 10.70 5.23
N GLY A 9 0.17 9.90 4.19
CA GLY A 9 0.64 10.30 2.87
C GLY A 9 -0.26 11.32 2.17
N GLN A 10 0.24 11.87 1.06
CA GLN A 10 -0.46 12.86 0.24
C GLN A 10 -1.87 12.42 -0.18
N LEU A 11 -2.06 11.12 -0.42
CA LEU A 11 -3.35 10.55 -0.84
C LEU A 11 -4.17 9.97 0.32
N GLY A 12 -3.51 9.49 1.38
CA GLY A 12 -4.15 8.71 2.45
C GLY A 12 -5.21 9.51 3.22
N VAL A 13 -4.87 10.71 3.67
CA VAL A 13 -5.81 11.57 4.44
C VAL A 13 -7.02 11.98 3.58
N GLY A 14 -6.78 12.33 2.32
CA GLY A 14 -7.83 12.70 1.38
C GLY A 14 -8.80 11.55 1.11
N LEU A 15 -8.27 10.34 0.88
CA LEU A 15 -9.08 9.14 0.71
C LEU A 15 -9.87 8.82 1.98
N ALA A 16 -9.23 8.81 3.14
CA ALA A 16 -9.90 8.52 4.41
C ALA A 16 -11.04 9.50 4.69
N LYS A 17 -10.86 10.80 4.42
CA LYS A 17 -11.93 11.80 4.53
C LYS A 17 -13.13 11.45 3.64
N ARG A 18 -12.89 11.03 2.39
CA ARG A 18 -13.96 10.64 1.46
C ARG A 18 -14.66 9.35 1.90
N LEU A 19 -13.89 8.33 2.30
CA LEU A 19 -14.44 7.06 2.77
C LEU A 19 -15.25 7.25 4.07
N ARG A 20 -14.78 8.08 5.01
CA ARG A 20 -15.51 8.41 6.25
C ARG A 20 -16.83 9.11 5.96
N LYS A 21 -16.85 10.03 4.99
CA LYS A 21 -18.10 10.68 4.56
C LYS A 21 -19.10 9.67 3.96
N ARG A 22 -18.62 8.64 3.27
CA ARG A 22 -19.46 7.64 2.58
C ARG A 22 -19.91 6.50 3.49
N PHE A 23 -19.01 5.99 4.33
CA PHE A 23 -19.19 4.77 5.11
C PHE A 23 -19.29 5.02 6.61
N GLY A 24 -19.12 6.25 7.09
CA GLY A 24 -19.15 6.61 8.50
C GLY A 24 -17.76 6.72 9.12
N ASN A 25 -17.64 7.61 10.12
CA ASN A 25 -16.34 7.98 10.68
C ASN A 25 -15.59 6.80 11.32
N ASN A 26 -16.32 5.98 12.07
CA ASN A 26 -15.78 4.86 12.83
C ASN A 26 -15.48 3.62 11.97
N ASN A 27 -15.92 3.62 10.71
CA ASN A 27 -15.72 2.51 9.77
C ASN A 27 -14.43 2.64 8.96
N VAL A 28 -13.63 3.71 9.19
CA VAL A 28 -12.38 3.95 8.48
C VAL A 28 -11.28 4.29 9.47
N ILE A 29 -10.38 3.34 9.64
CA ILE A 29 -9.19 3.46 10.47
C ILE A 29 -8.02 3.89 9.60
N LEU A 30 -7.35 4.98 9.98
CA LEU A 30 -6.14 5.44 9.33
C LEU A 30 -4.93 4.88 10.08
N SER A 31 -3.87 4.52 9.36
CA SER A 31 -2.66 3.98 9.99
C SER A 31 -1.37 4.45 9.33
N ASP A 32 -0.34 4.64 10.15
CA ASP A 32 1.00 5.10 9.75
C ASP A 32 2.02 4.80 10.87
N ILE A 33 3.31 4.75 10.52
CA ILE A 33 4.43 4.70 11.46
C ILE A 33 4.74 6.07 12.09
N ARG A 34 3.99 7.12 11.74
CA ARG A 34 4.19 8.47 12.27
C ARG A 34 2.97 8.96 13.03
N LYS A 35 3.24 9.81 14.01
CA LYS A 35 2.18 10.47 14.76
C LYS A 35 1.39 11.41 13.84
N PRO A 36 0.05 11.30 13.79
CA PRO A 36 -0.78 12.19 12.99
C PRO A 36 -0.77 13.61 13.56
N PRO A 37 -0.86 14.65 12.71
CA PRO A 37 -1.14 16.00 13.20
C PRO A 37 -2.52 16.04 13.86
N SER A 38 -2.71 16.94 14.83
CA SER A 38 -3.92 16.98 15.67
C SER A 38 -5.22 16.98 14.86
N HIS A 39 -5.30 17.75 13.77
CA HIS A 39 -6.51 17.81 12.95
C HIS A 39 -6.87 16.47 12.28
N VAL A 40 -5.89 15.62 11.93
CA VAL A 40 -6.13 14.27 11.40
C VAL A 40 -6.52 13.33 12.52
N PHE A 41 -5.85 13.40 13.68
CA PHE A 41 -6.16 12.56 14.84
C PHE A 41 -7.61 12.74 15.31
N HIS A 42 -8.09 13.98 15.40
CA HIS A 42 -9.48 14.27 15.79
C HIS A 42 -10.50 13.98 14.68
N SER A 43 -10.06 13.70 13.45
CA SER A 43 -10.95 13.44 12.31
C SER A 43 -11.49 12.02 12.28
N GLY A 44 -11.07 11.11 13.17
CA GLY A 44 -11.55 9.73 13.25
C GLY A 44 -10.46 8.75 13.70
N PRO A 45 -10.76 7.44 13.77
CA PRO A 45 -9.86 6.44 14.33
C PRO A 45 -8.48 6.43 13.65
N PHE A 46 -7.43 6.35 14.47
CA PHE A 46 -6.05 6.23 14.01
C PHE A 46 -5.35 5.15 14.81
N ILE A 47 -4.57 4.30 14.14
CA ILE A 47 -3.74 3.26 14.77
C ILE A 47 -2.32 3.40 14.25
N TYR A 48 -1.34 3.41 15.15
CA TYR A 48 0.06 3.26 14.73
C TYR A 48 0.28 1.83 14.23
N SER A 49 0.84 1.67 13.03
CA SER A 49 1.30 0.35 12.56
C SER A 49 2.54 0.49 11.71
N ASP A 50 3.45 -0.47 11.86
CA ASP A 50 4.58 -0.69 10.97
C ASP A 50 4.24 -1.83 10.01
N ILE A 51 4.48 -1.61 8.72
CA ILE A 51 4.19 -2.62 7.70
C ILE A 51 5.08 -3.86 7.83
N LEU A 52 6.21 -3.74 8.52
CA LEU A 52 7.14 -4.84 8.76
C LEU A 52 6.74 -5.71 9.97
N ASP A 53 5.84 -5.22 10.83
CA ASP A 53 5.36 -5.96 11.99
C ASP A 53 4.10 -6.77 11.62
N TYR A 54 4.34 -7.96 11.05
CA TYR A 54 3.28 -8.89 10.64
C TYR A 54 2.27 -9.19 11.76
N LYS A 55 2.77 -9.40 13.00
CA LYS A 55 1.92 -9.78 14.13
C LYS A 55 0.98 -8.64 14.50
N ASN A 56 1.53 -7.42 14.59
CA ASN A 56 0.73 -6.24 14.88
C ASN A 56 -0.31 -5.96 13.78
N LEU A 57 0.06 -6.07 12.50
CA LEU A 57 -0.88 -5.92 11.39
C LEU A 57 -2.04 -6.91 11.47
N ARG A 58 -1.72 -8.18 11.74
CA ARG A 58 -2.73 -9.24 11.87
C ARG A 58 -3.67 -8.98 13.05
N GLU A 59 -3.13 -8.58 14.21
CA GLU A 59 -3.93 -8.19 15.37
C GLU A 59 -4.87 -7.02 15.06
N ILE A 60 -4.39 -6.00 14.34
CA ILE A 60 -5.21 -4.86 13.92
C ILE A 60 -6.38 -5.33 13.04
N VAL A 61 -6.10 -6.20 12.06
CA VAL A 61 -7.13 -6.74 11.15
C VAL A 61 -8.21 -7.50 11.92
N VAL A 62 -7.80 -8.43 12.79
CA VAL A 62 -8.73 -9.26 13.56
C VAL A 62 -9.54 -8.44 14.56
N ASN A 63 -8.88 -7.62 15.37
CA ASN A 63 -9.52 -6.87 16.46
C ASN A 63 -10.51 -5.83 15.94
N ASN A 64 -10.24 -5.24 14.78
CA ASN A 64 -11.09 -4.21 14.18
C ASN A 64 -12.04 -4.78 13.10
N ARG A 65 -12.03 -6.10 12.87
CA ARG A 65 -12.85 -6.79 11.85
C ARG A 65 -12.74 -6.11 10.48
N ILE A 66 -11.50 -5.84 10.06
CA ILE A 66 -11.23 -5.19 8.78
C ILE A 66 -11.73 -6.10 7.66
N THR A 67 -12.39 -5.50 6.66
CA THR A 67 -12.87 -6.20 5.46
C THR A 67 -12.29 -5.61 4.18
N TRP A 68 -11.85 -4.35 4.21
CA TRP A 68 -11.24 -3.63 3.09
C TRP A 68 -9.94 -3.01 3.57
N LEU A 69 -8.85 -3.22 2.82
CA LEU A 69 -7.53 -2.70 3.13
C LEU A 69 -7.01 -1.90 1.92
N VAL A 70 -6.58 -0.67 2.17
CA VAL A 70 -5.94 0.19 1.18
C VAL A 70 -4.47 0.39 1.58
N HIS A 71 -3.55 -0.21 0.84
CA HIS A 71 -2.14 -0.25 1.19
C HIS A 71 -1.35 0.88 0.51
N TYR A 72 -1.14 2.00 1.22
CA TYR A 72 -0.35 3.15 0.74
C TYR A 72 1.09 3.22 1.27
N SER A 73 1.51 2.29 2.13
CA SER A 73 2.86 2.33 2.70
C SER A 73 3.89 1.99 1.63
N ALA A 74 4.85 2.90 1.40
CA ALA A 74 5.97 2.67 0.49
C ALA A 74 7.09 3.68 0.72
N LEU A 75 8.33 3.30 0.42
CA LEU A 75 9.42 4.24 0.14
C LEU A 75 9.47 4.54 -1.36
N LEU A 76 9.26 5.82 -1.70
CA LEU A 76 9.30 6.35 -3.06
C LEU A 76 10.73 6.38 -3.62
N SER A 77 10.86 6.38 -4.95
CA SER A 77 12.14 6.24 -5.67
C SER A 77 13.27 7.13 -5.14
N ALA A 78 13.07 8.44 -4.95
CA ALA A 78 14.14 9.34 -4.51
C ALA A 78 14.77 8.94 -3.16
N VAL A 79 13.97 8.47 -2.22
CA VAL A 79 14.46 7.98 -0.92
C VAL A 79 14.91 6.54 -1.01
N GLY A 80 14.23 5.74 -1.83
CA GLY A 80 14.53 4.32 -2.00
C GLY A 80 15.89 4.06 -2.65
N GLU A 81 16.30 4.85 -3.63
CA GLU A 81 17.65 4.71 -4.23
C GLU A 81 18.76 5.04 -3.23
N ALA A 82 18.52 5.95 -2.28
CA ALA A 82 19.48 6.27 -1.23
C ALA A 82 19.56 5.17 -0.16
N ASN A 83 18.51 4.35 0.01
CA ASN A 83 18.48 3.23 0.94
C ASN A 83 17.71 2.04 0.37
N VAL A 84 18.37 1.31 -0.54
CA VAL A 84 17.80 0.18 -1.27
C VAL A 84 17.34 -0.94 -0.34
N SER A 85 18.08 -1.21 0.74
CA SER A 85 17.70 -2.26 1.70
C SER A 85 16.37 -1.91 2.36
N LEU A 86 16.23 -0.69 2.90
CA LEU A 86 14.99 -0.27 3.52
C LEU A 86 13.82 -0.22 2.52
N ALA A 87 14.08 0.21 1.29
CA ALA A 87 13.07 0.22 0.23
C ALA A 87 12.57 -1.19 -0.11
N ARG A 88 13.48 -2.16 -0.21
CA ARG A 88 13.15 -3.57 -0.43
C ARG A 88 12.31 -4.09 0.74
N ASP A 89 12.76 -3.85 1.97
CA ASP A 89 12.09 -4.38 3.14
C ASP A 89 10.66 -3.80 3.23
N VAL A 90 10.49 -2.48 3.14
CA VAL A 90 9.15 -1.86 3.24
C VAL A 90 8.26 -2.18 2.03
N ASN A 91 8.77 -2.10 0.80
CA ASN A 91 7.93 -2.23 -0.39
C ASN A 91 7.65 -3.68 -0.80
N ILE A 92 8.58 -4.61 -0.54
CA ILE A 92 8.46 -6.02 -0.93
C ILE A 92 8.02 -6.86 0.28
N THR A 93 8.77 -6.84 1.38
CA THR A 93 8.40 -7.62 2.58
C THR A 93 7.10 -7.08 3.19
N GLY A 94 6.94 -5.76 3.26
CA GLY A 94 5.69 -5.16 3.72
C GLY A 94 4.48 -5.50 2.84
N LEU A 95 4.68 -5.65 1.52
CA LEU A 95 3.63 -6.12 0.61
C LEU A 95 3.27 -7.57 0.90
N HIS A 96 4.26 -8.47 1.06
CA HIS A 96 4.01 -9.88 1.37
C HIS A 96 3.19 -10.03 2.65
N ASN A 97 3.53 -9.29 3.70
CA ASN A 97 2.75 -9.27 4.94
C ASN A 97 1.26 -8.95 4.68
N ILE A 98 0.98 -7.94 3.86
CA ILE A 98 -0.39 -7.53 3.55
C ILE A 98 -1.12 -8.52 2.65
N LEU A 99 -0.43 -9.12 1.67
CA LEU A 99 -1.01 -10.15 0.80
C LEU A 99 -1.41 -11.38 1.61
N ASP A 100 -0.52 -11.85 2.49
CA ASP A 100 -0.75 -13.02 3.34
C ASP A 100 -1.93 -12.78 4.29
N ILE A 101 -1.95 -11.63 4.98
CA ILE A 101 -3.06 -11.23 5.87
C ILE A 101 -4.37 -11.08 5.09
N ALA A 102 -4.32 -10.52 3.88
CA ALA A 102 -5.51 -10.36 3.05
C ALA A 102 -6.08 -11.70 2.60
N ALA A 103 -5.21 -12.64 2.23
CA ALA A 103 -5.60 -14.00 1.87
C ALA A 103 -6.15 -14.77 3.08
N GLU A 104 -5.45 -14.73 4.23
CA GLU A 104 -5.83 -15.41 5.47
C GLU A 104 -7.23 -15.00 5.95
N HIS A 105 -7.57 -13.71 5.83
CA HIS A 105 -8.81 -13.14 6.36
C HIS A 105 -9.85 -12.76 5.30
N GLY A 106 -9.62 -13.09 4.03
CA GLY A 106 -10.56 -12.82 2.93
C GLY A 106 -10.82 -11.33 2.70
N LEU A 107 -9.80 -10.48 2.85
CA LEU A 107 -9.91 -9.03 2.73
C LEU A 107 -10.03 -8.59 1.26
N ARG A 108 -10.76 -7.49 1.02
CA ARG A 108 -10.62 -6.74 -0.23
C ARG A 108 -9.37 -5.87 -0.13
N LEU A 109 -8.40 -6.09 -1.01
CA LEU A 109 -7.12 -5.39 -0.97
C LEU A 109 -7.00 -4.46 -2.17
N PHE A 110 -6.65 -3.21 -1.92
CA PHE A 110 -6.23 -2.26 -2.93
C PHE A 110 -4.78 -1.84 -2.69
N VAL A 111 -3.94 -2.01 -3.71
CA VAL A 111 -2.54 -1.59 -3.70
C VAL A 111 -2.28 -0.75 -4.94
N PRO A 112 -2.00 0.56 -4.82
CA PRO A 112 -1.76 1.40 -5.99
C PRO A 112 -0.39 1.07 -6.61
N SER A 113 -0.37 1.04 -7.94
CA SER A 113 0.90 1.09 -8.69
C SER A 113 1.32 2.54 -9.03
N THR A 114 2.22 2.70 -9.99
CA THR A 114 2.85 3.97 -10.36
C THR A 114 3.40 3.91 -11.78
N ILE A 115 3.46 5.07 -12.45
CA ILE A 115 4.19 5.21 -13.73
C ILE A 115 5.68 4.83 -13.61
N GLY A 116 6.23 4.84 -12.39
CA GLY A 116 7.60 4.39 -12.11
C GLY A 116 7.82 2.87 -12.29
N ALA A 117 6.76 2.07 -12.48
CA ALA A 117 6.85 0.67 -12.86
C ALA A 117 7.33 0.49 -14.31
N PHE A 118 7.19 1.53 -15.15
CA PHE A 118 7.70 1.52 -16.52
C PHE A 118 9.19 1.88 -16.60
N GLY A 119 9.85 1.41 -17.66
CA GLY A 119 11.26 1.63 -17.91
C GLY A 119 11.54 2.32 -19.24
N PRO A 120 12.82 2.59 -19.56
CA PRO A 120 13.20 3.16 -20.86
C PRO A 120 12.81 2.29 -22.06
N THR A 121 12.65 0.97 -21.86
CA THR A 121 12.24 0.02 -22.90
C THR A 121 10.73 -0.18 -23.00
N SER A 122 9.95 0.46 -22.11
CA SER A 122 8.49 0.43 -22.20
C SER A 122 8.02 1.29 -23.37
N PRO A 123 6.98 0.89 -24.12
CA PRO A 123 6.37 1.73 -25.14
C PRO A 123 5.96 3.09 -24.57
N ARG A 124 6.16 4.15 -25.35
CA ARG A 124 5.79 5.52 -25.00
C ARG A 124 4.81 6.04 -26.05
N ASN A 125 3.80 6.78 -25.61
CA ASN A 125 2.82 7.49 -26.45
C ASN A 125 1.97 6.60 -27.39
N PRO A 126 0.94 5.90 -26.88
CA PRO A 126 0.64 5.71 -25.47
C PRO A 126 1.45 4.54 -24.87
N THR A 127 1.58 4.52 -23.55
CA THR A 127 2.02 3.31 -22.84
C THR A 127 0.78 2.45 -22.63
N PRO A 128 0.68 1.25 -23.26
CA PRO A 128 -0.49 0.38 -23.08
C PRO A 128 -0.44 -0.34 -21.74
N ASP A 129 -1.60 -0.79 -21.25
CA ASP A 129 -1.73 -1.48 -19.95
C ASP A 129 -0.85 -2.74 -19.88
N LEU A 130 -0.84 -3.55 -20.95
CA LEU A 130 0.05 -4.71 -21.09
C LEU A 130 1.26 -4.34 -21.95
N CYS A 131 2.41 -4.17 -21.32
CA CYS A 131 3.66 -3.89 -22.03
C CYS A 131 4.90 -4.32 -21.26
N VAL A 132 6.07 -4.19 -21.90
CA VAL A 132 7.36 -4.48 -21.25
C VAL A 132 7.57 -3.51 -20.09
N GLN A 133 7.71 -4.02 -18.87
CA GLN A 133 8.09 -3.25 -17.68
C GLN A 133 9.50 -3.63 -17.24
N ARG A 134 10.47 -2.74 -17.47
CA ARG A 134 11.88 -2.88 -17.01
C ARG A 134 12.38 -1.60 -16.36
N PRO A 135 11.81 -1.22 -15.20
CA PRO A 135 12.22 -0.01 -14.50
C PRO A 135 13.67 -0.12 -14.03
N ARG A 136 14.34 1.03 -13.88
CA ARG A 136 15.74 1.12 -13.44
C ARG A 136 15.89 1.65 -12.00
N THR A 137 14.83 1.55 -11.21
CA THR A 137 14.75 2.05 -9.83
C THR A 137 14.24 0.94 -8.92
N ILE A 138 14.70 0.88 -7.66
CA ILE A 138 14.22 -0.12 -6.70
C ILE A 138 12.72 0.03 -6.44
N TYR A 139 12.23 1.28 -6.39
CA TYR A 139 10.81 1.56 -6.22
C TYR A 139 10.00 1.04 -7.41
N GLY A 140 10.47 1.27 -8.64
CA GLY A 140 9.81 0.76 -9.84
C GLY A 140 9.78 -0.77 -9.88
N VAL A 141 10.92 -1.41 -9.60
CA VAL A 141 11.03 -2.87 -9.51
C VAL A 141 10.05 -3.43 -8.48
N SER A 142 9.98 -2.82 -7.28
CA SER A 142 9.04 -3.27 -6.24
C SER A 142 7.56 -3.11 -6.65
N LYS A 143 7.25 -2.19 -7.57
CA LYS A 143 5.87 -1.95 -8.03
C LYS A 143 5.45 -2.91 -9.14
N VAL A 144 6.37 -3.26 -10.05
CA VAL A 144 6.16 -4.39 -10.98
C VAL A 144 5.98 -5.69 -10.19
N HIS A 145 6.82 -5.93 -9.17
CA HIS A 145 6.67 -7.06 -8.26
C HIS A 145 5.31 -7.07 -7.57
N ALA A 146 4.83 -5.90 -7.13
CA ALA A 146 3.51 -5.79 -6.51
C ALA A 146 2.40 -6.25 -7.47
N GLU A 147 2.30 -5.65 -8.66
CA GLU A 147 1.29 -5.99 -9.67
C GLU A 147 1.23 -7.51 -9.93
N LEU A 148 2.39 -8.13 -10.21
CA LEU A 148 2.47 -9.56 -10.50
C LEU A 148 2.10 -10.44 -9.30
N MET A 149 2.53 -10.07 -8.09
CA MET A 149 2.27 -10.87 -6.89
C MET A 149 0.79 -11.00 -6.58
N GLY A 150 0.05 -9.90 -6.56
CA GLY A 150 -1.39 -10.01 -6.28
C GLY A 150 -2.22 -10.48 -7.47
N GLU A 151 -1.72 -10.44 -8.71
CA GLU A 151 -2.34 -11.22 -9.82
C GLU A 151 -2.29 -12.73 -9.53
N VAL A 152 -1.15 -13.23 -9.04
CA VAL A 152 -1.01 -14.61 -8.59
C VAL A 152 -1.93 -14.89 -7.40
N THR A 153 -1.91 -14.04 -6.36
CA THR A 153 -2.76 -14.23 -5.18
C THR A 153 -4.26 -14.18 -5.49
N ARG A 154 -4.68 -13.38 -6.49
CA ARG A 154 -6.07 -13.33 -6.98
C ARG A 154 -6.46 -14.60 -7.74
N SER A 155 -5.51 -15.24 -8.40
CA SER A 155 -5.75 -16.46 -9.18
C SER A 155 -5.87 -17.69 -8.27
N ASP A 156 -5.07 -17.73 -7.20
CA ASP A 156 -4.99 -18.87 -6.28
C ASP A 156 -6.00 -18.80 -5.12
N CYS A 157 -6.43 -17.59 -4.73
CA CYS A 157 -7.44 -17.37 -3.70
C CYS A 157 -8.71 -16.79 -4.33
N SER A 158 -9.90 -17.11 -3.78
CA SER A 158 -11.16 -16.39 -4.08
C SER A 158 -11.16 -14.96 -3.51
N SER A 159 -10.02 -14.28 -3.55
CA SER A 159 -9.74 -12.99 -2.95
C SER A 159 -10.14 -11.85 -3.90
N ASN A 160 -10.76 -10.81 -3.36
CA ASN A 160 -11.18 -9.63 -4.11
C ASN A 160 -10.04 -8.58 -4.09
N ILE A 161 -8.91 -8.91 -4.71
CA ILE A 161 -7.76 -7.99 -4.85
C ILE A 161 -7.99 -7.11 -6.09
N ALA A 162 -7.83 -5.79 -5.93
CA ALA A 162 -7.90 -4.79 -6.97
C ALA A 162 -6.60 -3.97 -7.02
N TRP A 163 -6.23 -3.53 -8.22
CA TRP A 163 -5.03 -2.73 -8.51
C TRP A 163 -5.40 -1.31 -8.94
#